data_AF-A0A7C1BKJ2-F1
#
_entry.id   AF-A0A7C1BKJ2-F1
#
_cell.length_a   1.000
_cell.length_b   1.000
_cell.length_c   1.000
_cell.angle_alpha   90.00
_cell.angle_beta   90.00
_cell.angle_gamma   90.00
#
_symmetry.space_group_name_H-M   'P 1'
#
loop_
_entity.id
_entity.type
_entity.pdbx_description
1 polymer ?
#
loop_
_entity_poly.entity_id
_entity_poly.type
_entity_poly.pdbx_seq_one_letter_code
_entity_poly.pdbx_strand_id
1 'polypeptide(L)' 'MEDKNTATLVAESLSPDNFSTDETSISTEVEETYLLIHIKTRKGLLTLYNIVEDFIICIKPLLVLREYLSSLKENDST' A
#
# COMPACT_ATOMS: atom_id res chain seq x y z
N MET A 1 -1.47 17.96 6.24
CA MET A 1 -0.77 18.02 4.93
C MET A 1 0.25 16.90 4.78
N GLU A 2 0.83 16.38 5.88
CA GLU A 2 1.79 15.25 5.88
C GLU A 2 1.16 13.89 5.55
N ASP A 3 -0.13 13.68 5.81
CA ASP A 3 -0.77 12.37 5.62
C ASP A 3 -0.99 11.99 4.16
N LYS A 4 -1.24 12.97 3.28
CA LYS A 4 -1.44 12.73 1.84
C LYS A 4 -0.17 12.24 1.15
N ASN A 5 0.98 12.78 1.56
CA ASN A 5 2.28 12.33 1.04
C ASN A 5 2.58 10.87 1.43
N THR A 6 2.08 10.41 2.59
CA THR A 6 2.16 8.99 3.00
C THR A 6 1.46 8.08 2.02
N ALA A 7 0.19 8.38 1.76
CA ALA A 7 -0.68 7.51 1.00
C ALA A 7 -0.19 7.42 -0.46
N THR A 8 0.30 8.53 -1.01
CA THR A 8 0.95 8.56 -2.33
C THR A 8 2.22 7.71 -2.37
N LEU A 9 3.14 7.86 -1.40
CA LEU A 9 4.39 7.07 -1.39
C LEU A 9 4.15 5.57 -1.23
N VAL A 10 3.18 5.19 -0.38
CA VAL A 10 2.80 3.78 -0.20
C VAL A 10 2.14 3.25 -1.47
N ALA A 11 1.28 4.02 -2.13
CA ALA A 11 0.68 3.65 -3.42
C ALA A 11 1.72 3.46 -4.52
N GLU A 12 2.69 4.38 -4.65
CA GLU A 12 3.77 4.27 -5.63
C GLU A 12 4.69 3.06 -5.38
N SER A 13 4.88 2.70 -4.11
CA SER A 13 5.69 1.54 -3.72
C SER A 13 4.96 0.21 -3.93
N LEU A 14 3.62 0.21 -3.85
CA LEU A 14 2.78 -0.94 -4.16
C LEU A 14 2.47 -0.94 -5.66
N SER A 15 3.29 -1.59 -6.46
CA SER A 15 2.92 -1.83 -7.86
C SER A 15 1.75 -2.82 -7.92
N PRO A 16 0.53 -2.40 -8.32
CA PRO A 16 -0.63 -3.28 -8.40
C PRO A 16 -0.46 -4.36 -9.48
N ASP A 17 0.42 -4.09 -10.45
CA ASP A 17 0.80 -5.01 -11.51
C ASP A 17 1.51 -6.26 -10.96
N ASN A 18 2.20 -6.15 -9.82
CA ASN A 18 2.85 -7.31 -9.18
C ASN A 18 1.85 -8.37 -8.69
N PHE A 19 0.59 -7.99 -8.49
CA PHE A 19 -0.46 -8.86 -7.98
C PHE A 19 -1.55 -9.16 -9.02
N SER A 20 -1.49 -8.50 -10.17
CA SER A 20 -2.47 -8.65 -11.24
C SER A 20 -2.19 -9.87 -12.08
N THR A 21 -3.25 -10.58 -12.47
CA THR A 21 -3.22 -11.76 -13.33
C THR A 21 -4.43 -11.73 -14.28
N ASP A 22 -4.48 -12.61 -15.28
CA ASP A 22 -5.63 -12.70 -16.20
C ASP A 22 -6.98 -12.90 -15.49
N GLU A 23 -6.95 -13.43 -14.27
CA GLU A 23 -8.13 -13.74 -13.46
C GLU A 23 -8.35 -12.77 -12.30
N THR A 24 -7.40 -11.86 -12.04
CA THR A 24 -7.43 -10.93 -10.91
C THR A 24 -6.90 -9.57 -11.35
N SER A 25 -7.74 -8.54 -11.30
CA SER A 25 -7.34 -7.16 -11.56
C SER A 25 -7.30 -6.39 -10.25
N ILE A 26 -6.23 -5.62 -10.03
CA ILE A 26 -6.05 -4.80 -8.84
C ILE A 26 -5.77 -3.36 -9.26
N SER A 27 -6.43 -2.41 -8.61
CA SER A 27 -6.18 -0.98 -8.80
C SER A 27 -6.10 -0.29 -7.45
N THR A 28 -5.32 0.79 -7.39
CA THR A 28 -5.10 1.56 -6.17
C THR A 28 -5.42 3.03 -6.41
N GLU A 29 -6.13 3.65 -5.47
CA GLU A 29 -6.50 5.06 -5.52
C GLU A 29 -6.11 5.72 -4.20
N VAL A 30 -5.61 6.96 -4.27
CA VAL A 30 -5.24 7.74 -3.08
C VAL A 30 -6.29 8.82 -2.87
N GLU A 31 -7.09 8.67 -1.81
CA GLU A 31 -8.11 9.64 -1.42
C GLU A 31 -7.68 10.36 -0.15
N GLU A 32 -7.16 11.58 -0.31
CA GLU A 32 -6.66 12.43 0.77
C GLU A 32 -5.64 11.72 1.67
N THR A 33 -6.09 11.04 2.72
CA THR A 33 -5.26 10.32 3.70
C THR A 33 -5.38 8.80 3.62
N TYR A 34 -6.24 8.28 2.73
CA TYR A 34 -6.52 6.87 2.57
C TYR A 34 -5.90 6.31 1.29
N LEU A 35 -5.46 5.05 1.38
CA LEU A 35 -5.14 4.22 0.23
C LEU A 35 -6.27 3.23 0.02
N LEU A 36 -7.01 3.38 -1.06
CA LEU A 36 -8.05 2.46 -1.50
C LEU A 36 -7.45 1.43 -2.44
N ILE A 37 -7.70 0.15 -2.15
CA ILE A 37 -7.24 -0.97 -2.97
C ILE A 37 -8.46 -1.73 -3.45
N HIS A 38 -8.69 -1.71 -4.75
CA HIS A 38 -9.79 -2.38 -5.40
C HIS A 38 -9.29 -3.69 -6.00
N ILE A 39 -9.79 -4.82 -5.47
CA ILE A 39 -9.45 -6.15 -5.95
C ILE A 39 -10.70 -6.75 -6.60
N LYS A 40 -10.60 -7.11 -7.88
CA LYS A 40 -11.61 -7.92 -8.56
C LYS A 40 -10.97 -9.23 -8.97
N THR A 41 -11.52 -10.34 -8.51
CA THR A 41 -11.04 -11.67 -8.87
C THR A 41 -12.19 -12.54 -9.35
N ARG A 42 -11.92 -13.37 -10.37
CA ARG A 42 -12.81 -14.45 -10.81
C ARG A 42 -12.55 -15.75 -10.05
N LYS A 43 -11.57 -15.76 -9.14
CA LYS A 43 -11.25 -16.89 -8.28
C LYS A 43 -12.15 -16.93 -7.04
N GLY A 44 -12.04 -18.03 -6.29
CA GLY A 44 -12.77 -18.21 -5.04
C GLY A 44 -12.26 -17.31 -3.91
N LEU A 45 -13.07 -17.24 -2.83
CA LEU A 45 -12.80 -16.44 -1.63
C LEU A 45 -11.42 -16.66 -1.00
N LEU A 46 -10.89 -17.89 -1.05
CA LEU A 46 -9.56 -18.19 -0.49
C LEU A 46 -8.44 -17.43 -1.22
N THR A 47 -8.53 -17.30 -2.54
CA THR A 47 -7.55 -16.51 -3.31
C THR A 47 -7.64 -15.03 -2.93
N LEU A 48 -8.85 -14.49 -2.81
CA LEU A 48 -9.05 -13.10 -2.40
C LEU A 48 -8.43 -12.85 -1.01
N TYR A 49 -8.64 -13.78 -0.07
CA TYR A 49 -8.05 -13.70 1.26
C TYR A 49 -6.52 -13.63 1.21
N ASN A 50 -5.87 -14.53 0.46
CA ASN A 50 -4.41 -14.55 0.34
C ASN A 50 -3.87 -13.25 -0.29
N ILE A 51 -4.53 -12.72 -1.32
CA ILE A 51 -4.13 -11.45 -1.94
C ILE A 51 -4.20 -10.31 -0.92
N VAL A 52 -5.28 -10.23 -0.14
CA VAL A 52 -5.41 -9.20 0.90
C VAL A 52 -4.34 -9.35 1.97
N GLU A 53 -4.05 -10.59 2.39
CA GLU A 53 -2.98 -10.88 3.35
C GLU A 53 -1.61 -10.43 2.84
N ASP A 54 -1.26 -10.74 1.59
CA ASP A 54 -0.02 -10.31 0.95
C ASP A 54 0.10 -8.78 0.90
N PHE A 55 -0.98 -8.06 0.57
CA PHE A 55 -1.00 -6.60 0.59
C PHE A 55 -0.69 -6.03 1.97
N ILE A 56 -1.30 -6.58 3.03
CA ILE A 56 -1.07 -6.13 4.41
C ILE A 56 0.39 -6.36 4.81
N ILE A 57 0.96 -7.52 4.45
CA ILE A 57 2.36 -7.86 4.72
C ILE A 57 3.31 -6.88 4.00
N CYS A 58 3.01 -6.48 2.76
CA CYS A 58 3.83 -5.55 2.00
C CYS A 58 3.70 -4.09 2.48
N ILE A 59 2.51 -3.66 2.91
CA ILE A 59 2.26 -2.29 3.39
C ILE A 59 2.92 -2.03 4.74
N LYS A 60 2.86 -2.99 5.67
CA LYS A 60 3.26 -2.78 7.06
C LYS A 60 4.73 -2.35 7.22
N PRO A 61 5.72 -2.94 6.53
CA PRO A 61 7.10 -2.48 6.56
C PRO A 61 7.30 -1.06 5.99
N LEU A 62 6.54 -0.68 4.95
CA LEU A 62 6.64 0.64 4.33
C LEU A 62 6.17 1.74 5.30
N LEU A 63 5.14 1.47 6.10
CA LEU A 63 4.68 2.38 7.15
C LEU A 63 5.73 2.55 8.27
N VAL A 64 6.32 1.43 8.73
CA VAL A 64 7.38 1.46 9.76
C VAL A 64 8.64 2.18 9.27
N LEU A 65 9.07 1.91 8.03
CA LEU A 65 10.23 2.57 7.43
C LEU A 65 10.01 4.09 7.34
N ARG A 66 8.80 4.53 7.04
CA ARG A 66 8.46 5.95 6.99
C ARG A 66 8.52 6.60 8.37
N GLU A 67 7.90 6.00 9.39
CA GLU A 67 7.95 6.54 10.76
C GLU A 67 9.41 6.72 11.21
N TYR A 68 10.27 5.74 10.91
CA TYR A 68 11.70 5.83 11.17
C TYR A 68 12.37 6.98 10.41
N LEU A 69 12.11 7.13 9.09
CA LEU A 69 12.68 8.22 8.29
C LEU A 69 12.20 9.61 8.72
N SER A 70 10.95 9.74 9.16
CA SER A 70 10.42 10.99 9.72
C SER A 70 11.14 11.36 11.02
N SER A 71 11.36 10.38 11.91
CA SER A 71 12.08 10.60 13.18
C SER A 71 13.55 11.00 13.00
N LEU A 72 14.19 10.57 11.90
CA LEU A 72 15.56 10.96 11.57
C LEU A 72 15.63 12.43 11.08
N LYS A 73 14.67 12.87 10.25
CA LYS A 73 14.63 14.25 9.76
C LYS A 73 14.39 15.30 10.84
N GLU A 74 13.64 14.96 11.88
CA GLU A 74 13.44 15.84 13.04
C GLU A 74 14.75 16.02 13.83
N ASN A 75 15.56 14.97 13.95
CA ASN A 75 16.84 15.05 14.67
C ASN A 75 17.92 15.83 13.90
N ASP A 76 17.96 15.77 12.56
CA ASP A 76 18.91 16.52 11.73
C ASP A 76 18.60 18.03 11.64
N SER A 77 17.44 18.47 12.14
CA SER A 77 17.02 19.89 12.14
C SER A 77 17.34 20.63 13.45
N THR A 78 18.10 20.00 14.35
CA THR A 78 18.52 20.53 15.66
C THR A 78 20.04 20.71 15.73
#